data_AF-A0A0D0BTN4-F1
#
_entry.id   AF-A0A0D0BTN4-F1
#
_cell.length_a   1.000
_cell.length_b   1.000
_cell.length_c   1.000
_cell.angle_alpha   90.00
_cell.angle_beta   90.00
_cell.angle_gamma   90.00
#
_symmetry.space_group_name_H-M   'P 1'
#
loop_
_entity.id
_entity.type
_entity.pdbx_description
1 polymer ?
#
loop_
_entity_poly.entity_id
_entity_poly.type
_entity_poly.pdbx_seq_one_letter_code
_entity_poly.pdbx_strand_id
1 'polypeptide(L)'
;MYKVNNSPSLRHFRINQDKSYIHLFSWKRLPGTIRPLSKKEVTKRIDSIAKAHLYIPDLKGHSLCIGGTLYYLLNAVPFDIVKTMGRWSSKSFTLYL
;
A
#
# COMPACT_ATOMS: atom_id res chain seq x y z
N MET A 1 2.51 -26.13 10.60
CA MET A 1 1.10 -25.83 10.24
C MET A 1 0.66 -24.60 11.03
N TYR A 2 0.88 -23.40 10.50
CA TYR A 2 0.57 -22.14 11.19
C TYR A 2 -0.91 -21.77 10.96
N LYS A 3 -1.66 -21.54 12.05
CA LYS A 3 -3.07 -21.13 12.01
C LYS A 3 -3.20 -19.73 11.39
N VAL A 4 -3.70 -19.65 10.16
CA VAL A 4 -4.04 -18.41 9.44
C VAL A 4 -5.43 -17.92 9.88
N ASN A 5 -5.63 -17.66 11.16
CA ASN A 5 -6.95 -17.25 11.67
C ASN A 5 -7.08 -15.73 11.88
N ASN A 6 -6.08 -14.94 11.46
CA ASN A 6 -6.07 -13.49 11.69
C ASN A 6 -5.50 -12.69 10.51
N SER A 7 -5.73 -13.16 9.28
CA SER A 7 -5.32 -12.37 8.11
C SER A 7 -6.17 -11.09 8.03
N PRO A 8 -5.57 -9.92 7.74
CA PRO A 8 -6.29 -8.65 7.61
C PRO A 8 -7.45 -8.72 6.60
N SER A 9 -7.35 -9.59 5.59
CA SER A 9 -8.39 -9.84 4.60
C SER A 9 -9.66 -10.44 5.20
N LEU A 10 -9.54 -11.44 6.09
CA LEU A 10 -10.72 -12.07 6.73
C LEU A 10 -11.47 -11.08 7.62
N ARG A 11 -10.74 -10.23 8.34
CA ARG A 11 -11.34 -9.17 9.18
C ARG A 11 -12.08 -8.14 8.34
N HIS A 12 -11.52 -7.75 7.19
CA HIS A 12 -12.16 -6.81 6.27
C HIS A 12 -13.51 -7.33 5.77
N PHE A 13 -13.56 -8.56 5.25
CA PHE A 13 -14.81 -9.16 4.74
C PHE A 13 -15.87 -9.32 5.83
N ARG A 14 -15.46 -9.58 7.08
CA ARG A 14 -16.39 -9.66 8.22
C ARG A 14 -17.04 -8.31 8.54
N ILE A 15 -16.29 -7.21 8.45
CA ILE A 15 -16.77 -5.87 8.82
C ILE A 15 -17.58 -5.25 7.69
N ASN A 16 -17.07 -5.31 6.47
CA ASN A 16 -17.68 -4.61 5.34
C ASN A 16 -18.76 -5.45 4.62
N GLN A 17 -18.89 -6.74 4.98
CA GLN A 17 -19.83 -7.70 4.36
C GLN A 17 -19.76 -7.70 2.84
N ASP A 18 -18.57 -7.44 2.30
CA ASP A 18 -18.37 -7.37 0.87
C ASP A 18 -18.31 -8.78 0.29
N LYS A 19 -18.90 -8.95 -0.89
CA LYS A 19 -18.75 -10.15 -1.70
C LYS A 19 -17.27 -10.36 -2.03
N SER A 20 -16.84 -11.62 -2.09
CA SER A 20 -15.44 -12.01 -2.29
C SER A 20 -14.79 -11.48 -3.58
N TYR A 21 -15.59 -11.09 -4.57
CA TYR A 21 -15.12 -10.53 -5.85
C TYR A 21 -14.99 -9.00 -5.85
N ILE A 22 -15.33 -8.31 -4.76
CA ILE A 22 -15.26 -6.86 -4.66
C ILE A 22 -13.83 -6.43 -4.30
N HIS A 23 -13.39 -5.31 -4.87
CA HIS A 23 -12.10 -4.72 -4.54
C HIS A 23 -12.01 -4.37 -3.04
N LEU A 24 -10.90 -4.78 -2.41
CA LEU A 24 -10.62 -4.52 -1.00
C LEU A 24 -10.73 -3.04 -0.64
N PHE A 25 -10.25 -2.16 -1.50
CA PHE A 25 -10.43 -0.71 -1.36
C PHE A 25 -11.54 -0.27 -2.29
N SER A 26 -12.74 -0.11 -1.74
CA SER A 26 -13.90 0.36 -2.48
C SER A 26 -14.82 1.22 -1.60
N TRP A 27 -15.74 1.93 -2.23
CA TRP A 27 -16.73 2.74 -1.54
C TRP A 27 -18.11 2.66 -2.20
N LYS A 28 -19.16 2.95 -1.43
CA LYS A 28 -20.53 3.04 -1.94
C LYS A 28 -20.79 4.47 -2.38
N ARG A 29 -21.01 4.68 -3.69
CA ARG A 29 -21.35 6.02 -4.22
C ARG A 29 -22.85 6.26 -4.23
N LEU A 30 -23.62 5.22 -4.55
CA LEU A 30 -25.08 5.18 -4.57
C LEU A 30 -25.52 3.82 -4.00
N PRO A 31 -26.78 3.68 -3.54
CA PRO A 31 -27.33 2.39 -3.17
C PRO A 31 -27.10 1.36 -4.29
N GLY A 32 -26.51 0.21 -3.95
CA GLY A 32 -26.21 -0.86 -4.91
C GLY A 32 -24.96 -0.65 -5.79
N THR A 33 -24.33 0.53 -5.80
CA THR A 33 -23.13 0.79 -6.63
C THR A 33 -21.86 0.87 -5.79
N ILE A 34 -20.97 -0.10 -5.99
CA ILE A 34 -19.64 -0.17 -5.37
C ILE A 34 -18.60 0.23 -6.41
N ARG A 35 -17.75 1.20 -6.06
CA ARG A 35 -16.67 1.67 -6.93
C ARG A 35 -15.31 1.39 -6.29
N PRO A 36 -14.32 0.90 -7.06
CA PRO A 36 -12.95 0.78 -6.57
C PRO A 36 -12.39 2.15 -6.21
N LEU A 37 -11.57 2.20 -5.17
CA LEU A 37 -10.86 3.40 -4.80
C LEU A 37 -9.81 3.72 -5.88
N SER A 38 -9.87 4.93 -6.43
CA SER A 38 -8.95 5.34 -7.49
C SER A 38 -7.61 5.80 -6.92
N LYS A 39 -6.54 5.69 -7.74
CA LYS A 39 -5.24 6.29 -7.42
C LYS A 39 -5.35 7.78 -7.06
N LYS A 40 -6.20 8.53 -7.77
CA LYS A 40 -6.42 9.96 -7.54
C LYS A 40 -6.90 10.25 -6.13
N GLU A 41 -7.87 9.49 -5.63
CA GLU A 41 -8.41 9.69 -4.28
C GLU A 41 -7.40 9.29 -3.20
N VAL A 42 -6.64 8.21 -3.42
CA VAL A 42 -5.54 7.82 -2.51
C VAL A 42 -4.48 8.91 -2.43
N THR A 43 -3.99 9.39 -3.58
CA THR A 43 -2.98 10.46 -3.63
C THR A 43 -3.52 11.74 -3.00
N LYS A 44 -4.76 12.15 -3.30
CA LYS A 44 -5.38 13.32 -2.68
C LYS A 44 -5.41 13.22 -1.15
N ARG A 45 -5.70 12.02 -0.61
CA ARG A 45 -5.69 11.81 0.84
C ARG A 45 -4.28 11.89 1.43
N ILE A 46 -3.29 11.29 0.78
CA ILE A 46 -1.89 11.35 1.20
C ILE A 46 -1.39 12.80 1.19
N ASP A 47 -1.61 13.52 0.09
CA ASP A 47 -1.23 14.92 -0.05
C ASP A 47 -1.87 15.79 1.03
N SER A 48 -3.14 15.55 1.35
CA SER A 48 -3.85 16.25 2.42
C SER A 48 -3.23 16.01 3.80
N ILE A 49 -2.76 14.79 4.07
CA ILE A 49 -2.09 14.45 5.33
C ILE A 49 -0.71 15.11 5.37
N ALA A 50 0.10 14.95 4.31
CA ALA A 50 1.43 15.56 4.23
C ALA A 50 1.36 17.08 4.44
N LYS A 51 0.43 17.77 3.78
CA LYS A 51 0.23 19.23 3.94
C LYS A 51 -0.23 19.66 5.34
N ALA A 52 -0.87 18.78 6.10
CA ALA A 52 -1.28 19.07 7.47
C ALA A 52 -0.12 19.00 8.47
N HIS A 53 1.04 18.45 8.07
CA HIS A 53 2.20 18.28 8.94
C HIS A 53 3.41 19.04 8.38
N LEU A 54 3.86 20.06 9.13
CA LEU A 54 4.92 20.98 8.69
C LEU A 54 6.25 20.28 8.35
N TYR A 55 6.52 19.12 8.94
CA TYR A 55 7.79 18.39 8.80
C TYR A 55 7.74 17.27 7.76
N ILE A 56 6.58 17.02 7.15
CA ILE A 56 6.44 15.96 6.14
C ILE A 56 6.59 16.60 4.76
N PRO A 57 7.59 16.22 3.96
CA PRO A 57 7.73 16.72 2.59
C PRO A 57 6.57 16.23 1.72
N ASP A 58 6.43 16.80 0.52
CA ASP A 58 5.41 16.37 -0.44
C ASP A 58 5.61 14.88 -0.82
N LEU A 59 4.71 14.03 -0.33
CA LEU A 59 4.79 12.57 -0.47
C LEU A 59 4.10 12.12 -1.76
N LYS A 60 4.89 11.90 -2.81
CA LYS A 60 4.39 11.22 -4.01
C LYS A 60 4.31 9.72 -3.80
N GLY A 61 3.40 9.06 -4.52
CA GLY A 61 3.25 7.61 -4.44
C GLY A 61 4.55 6.84 -4.74
N HIS A 62 5.37 7.33 -5.67
CA HIS A 62 6.69 6.73 -5.95
C HIS A 62 7.67 6.92 -4.78
N SER A 63 7.63 8.07 -4.10
CA SER A 63 8.45 8.34 -2.91
C SER A 63 8.17 7.35 -1.78
N LEU A 64 6.92 6.90 -1.62
CA LEU A 64 6.57 5.85 -0.66
C LEU A 64 7.22 4.49 -1.01
N CYS A 65 7.26 4.13 -2.30
CA CYS A 65 7.94 2.91 -2.75
C CYS A 65 9.46 2.99 -2.55
N ILE A 66 10.07 4.15 -2.83
CA ILE A 66 11.49 4.40 -2.58
C ILE A 66 11.78 4.27 -1.09
N GLY A 67 11.05 5.01 -0.24
CA GLY A 67 11.25 5.02 1.21
C GLY A 67 11.05 3.65 1.84
N GLY A 68 10.02 2.91 1.43
CA GLY A 68 9.79 1.54 1.89
C GLY A 68 10.91 0.58 1.48
N THR A 69 11.41 0.71 0.25
CA THR A 69 12.53 -0.10 -0.24
C THR A 69 13.81 0.22 0.53
N LEU A 70 14.12 1.51 0.68
CA LEU A 70 15.27 2.00 1.43
C LEU A 70 15.21 1.55 2.89
N TYR A 71 14.04 1.60 3.53
CA TYR A 71 13.84 1.09 4.87
C TYR A 71 14.29 -0.37 5.01
N TYR A 72 13.90 -1.26 4.09
CA TYR A 72 14.34 -2.66 4.13
C TYR A 72 15.85 -2.81 3.91
N LEU A 73 16.41 -2.05 2.96
CA LEU A 73 17.86 -2.08 2.68
C LEU A 73 18.68 -1.65 3.90
N LEU A 74 18.27 -0.56 4.57
CA LEU A 74 18.93 -0.06 5.78
C LEU A 74 18.79 -1.02 6.97
N ASN A 75 17.76 -1.87 6.97
CA ASN A 75 17.59 -2.94 7.96
C ASN A 75 18.27 -4.26 7.53
N ALA A 76 19.27 -4.18 6.65
CA ALA A 76 20.08 -5.30 6.19
C ALA A 76 19.27 -6.45 5.53
N VAL A 77 18.08 -6.16 5.01
CA VAL A 77 17.33 -7.15 4.23
C VAL A 77 18.08 -7.44 2.93
N PRO A 78 18.36 -8.71 2.61
CA PRO A 78 19.11 -9.07 1.40
C PRO A 78 18.47 -8.54 0.11
N PHE A 79 19.30 -8.18 -0.86
CA PHE A 79 18.84 -7.54 -2.11
C PHE A 79 17.87 -8.44 -2.92
N ASP A 80 18.06 -9.75 -2.91
CA ASP A 80 17.16 -10.70 -3.57
C ASP A 80 15.78 -10.76 -2.91
N ILE A 81 15.72 -10.62 -1.58
CA ILE A 81 14.46 -10.50 -0.83
C ILE A 81 13.76 -9.18 -1.16
N VAL A 82 14.49 -8.06 -1.12
CA VAL A 82 13.94 -6.74 -1.50
C VAL A 82 13.45 -6.73 -2.95
N LYS A 83 14.22 -7.34 -3.87
CA LYS A 83 13.84 -7.51 -5.28
C LYS A 83 12.51 -8.26 -5.40
N THR A 84 12.37 -9.36 -4.66
CA THR A 84 11.16 -10.18 -4.64
C THR A 84 9.97 -9.42 -4.06
N MET A 85 10.15 -8.73 -2.92
CA MET A 85 9.10 -7.94 -2.27
C MET A 85 8.60 -6.79 -3.15
N GLY A 86 9.51 -6.06 -3.78
CA GLY A 86 9.17 -4.95 -4.67
C GLY A 86 8.80 -5.38 -6.09
N ARG A 87 8.85 -6.69 -6.39
CA ARG A 87 8.60 -7.27 -7.73
C ARG A 87 9.45 -6.61 -8.83
N TRP A 88 10.69 -6.27 -8.49
CA TRP A 88 11.63 -5.63 -9.40
C TRP A 88 12.19 -6.63 -10.41
N SER A 89 12.23 -6.26 -11.69
CA SER A 89 12.85 -7.09 -12.74
C SER A 89 14.38 -7.11 -12.64
N SER A 90 14.97 -5.98 -12.23
CA SER A 90 16.42 -5.79 -12.07
C SER A 90 16.78 -5.31 -10.66
N LYS A 91 18.06 -5.02 -10.41
CA LYS A 91 18.54 -4.44 -9.15
C LYS A 91 18.55 -2.90 -9.17
N SER A 92 17.74 -2.25 -10.01
CA SER A 92 17.72 -0.78 -10.11
C SER A 92 17.39 -0.07 -8.79
N PHE A 93 16.70 -0.74 -7.86
CA PHE A 93 16.42 -0.23 -6.52
C PHE A 93 17.67 0.00 -5.65
N THR A 94 18.84 -0.54 -6.02
CA THR A 94 20.09 -0.29 -5.29
C THR A 94 20.56 1.15 -5.42
N LEU A 95 20.03 1.92 -6.38
CA LEU A 95 20.30 3.36 -6.53
C LEU A 95 19.71 4.20 -5.39
N TYR A 96 18.91 3.60 -4.50
CA TYR A 96 18.32 4.30 -3.36
C TYR A 96 19.22 4.30 -2.11
N LEU A 97 20.26 3.47 -2.09
CA LEU A 97 21.36 3.50 -1.10
C LEU A 97 22.30 4.66 -1.41
#